data_AF-A0A256B8D5-F1
#
_entry.id   AF-A0A256B8D5-F1
#
_cell.length_a   1.000
_cell.length_b   1.000
_cell.length_c   1.000
_cell.angle_alpha   90.00
_cell.angle_beta   90.00
_cell.angle_gamma   90.00
#
_symmetry.space_group_name_H-M   'P 1'
#
loop_
_entity.id
_entity.type
_entity.pdbx_description
1 polymer ?
#
loop_
_entity_poly.entity_id
_entity_poly.type
_entity_poly.pdbx_seq_one_letter_code
_entity_poly.pdbx_strand_id
1 'polypeptide(L)'
;MLTIAKTNLATGEIVDKDIQFRNTLLEALHPDIKLSIGNISPFLNKIAKAESTAKTSKSASQRRTAAKSIVPLKKQAIAALNKGLGKYQLSGASGARKHGDFFFSQELNPFATYFPSAMGQINYGSILMTECLKIYAIPQLTILIVQDKEYRTDDCHGKISHELLNQLRQSEDFAIPANTPFQFRAGITNAWVAKGTLQVELNLPQGVDLVMPLSCFKGHKPTLGIQQVTSLKLGIVNFAQKRSVKTSYTVWQWFSQQAIAHDVLPINQLKAETLVAAQSDVKQLCQLVQAEQWVKVDEPEEECEEEADGKILSEILKHDIYGQLLEHPYVVRKIEDLVRRRWLTLATSGGINFSSFMAQPCPELGKLEMCISELPQGEYVGFRYPIRDQAFLDEVGKSLPKLDWLIDRKNQGVYGSYYDSKQRCNTKSQKRGNR
;
A
#
# COMPACT_ATOMS: atom_id res chain seq x y z
N MET A 1 -14.84 15.94 6.09
CA MET A 1 -13.74 15.75 5.12
C MET A 1 -12.65 16.75 5.45
N LEU A 2 -11.37 16.35 5.48
CA LEU A 2 -10.27 17.29 5.66
C LEU A 2 -9.89 17.90 4.31
N THR A 3 -9.87 19.22 4.21
CA THR A 3 -9.39 19.94 3.03
C THR A 3 -8.12 20.70 3.41
N ILE A 4 -7.03 20.46 2.69
CA ILE A 4 -5.69 20.89 3.08
C ILE A 4 -5.00 21.57 1.90
N ALA A 5 -4.50 22.79 2.12
CA ALA A 5 -3.66 23.47 1.14
C ALA A 5 -2.21 22.97 1.19
N LYS A 6 -1.61 22.80 0.02
CA LYS A 6 -0.21 22.46 -0.21
C LYS A 6 0.59 23.66 -0.67
N THR A 7 1.65 23.97 0.06
CA THR A 7 2.52 25.13 -0.19
C THR A 7 3.94 24.67 -0.52
N ASN A 8 4.53 25.27 -1.54
CA ASN A 8 5.95 25.08 -1.83
C ASN A 8 6.78 25.86 -0.82
N LEU A 9 7.60 25.19 0.00
CA LEU A 9 8.37 25.87 1.04
C LEU A 9 9.54 26.71 0.50
N ALA A 10 9.92 26.53 -0.76
CA ALA A 10 10.98 27.32 -1.39
C ALA A 10 10.45 28.67 -1.91
N THR A 11 9.25 28.70 -2.48
CA THR A 11 8.66 29.91 -3.09
C THR A 11 7.62 30.58 -2.20
N GLY A 12 7.00 29.84 -1.28
CA GLY A 12 5.86 30.27 -0.48
C GLY A 12 4.53 30.23 -1.24
N GLU A 13 4.53 29.77 -2.49
CA GLU A 13 3.33 29.69 -3.33
C GLU A 13 2.49 28.47 -2.95
N ILE A 14 1.17 28.65 -3.00
CA ILE A 14 0.22 27.55 -2.87
C ILE A 14 0.23 26.80 -4.20
N VAL A 15 0.63 25.53 -4.14
CA VAL A 15 0.69 24.60 -5.28
C VAL A 15 -0.69 24.00 -5.53
N ASP A 16 -1.41 23.69 -4.45
CA ASP A 16 -2.76 23.14 -4.49
C ASP A 16 -3.54 23.66 -3.27
N LYS A 17 -4.78 24.08 -3.47
CA LYS A 17 -5.62 24.64 -2.40
C LYS A 17 -6.54 23.60 -1.76
N ASP A 18 -6.87 22.53 -2.48
CA ASP A 18 -8.04 21.71 -2.19
C ASP A 18 -7.71 20.20 -2.16
N ILE A 19 -6.59 19.83 -1.54
CA ILE A 19 -6.30 18.41 -1.31
C ILE A 19 -7.29 17.86 -0.30
N GLN A 20 -8.12 16.93 -0.73
CA GLN A 20 -9.15 16.31 0.10
C GLN A 20 -8.64 14.98 0.65
N PHE A 21 -8.81 14.80 1.96
CA PHE A 21 -8.69 13.50 2.61
C PHE A 21 -10.03 13.12 3.22
N ARG A 22 -10.52 11.93 2.88
CA ARG A 22 -11.81 11.40 3.31
C ARG A 22 -11.61 10.23 4.25
N ASN A 23 -12.49 10.14 5.25
CA ASN A 23 -12.55 8.98 6.15
C ASN A 23 -11.17 8.63 6.72
N THR A 24 -10.44 9.63 7.20
CA THR A 24 -9.12 9.40 7.80
C THR A 24 -9.22 9.26 9.30
N LEU A 25 -8.33 8.46 9.89
CA LEU A 25 -8.32 8.30 11.34
C LEU A 25 -8.04 9.63 12.05
N LEU A 26 -7.24 10.52 11.43
CA LEU A 26 -7.00 11.86 11.96
C LEU A 26 -8.30 12.66 12.10
N GLU A 27 -9.09 12.72 11.02
CA GLU A 27 -10.37 13.41 10.98
C GLU A 27 -11.32 12.90 12.08
N ALA A 28 -11.38 11.59 12.26
CA ALA A 28 -12.25 10.97 13.25
C ALA A 28 -11.80 11.21 14.70
N LEU A 29 -10.50 11.34 14.94
CA LEU A 29 -9.94 11.57 16.27
C LEU A 29 -9.86 13.06 16.65
N HIS A 30 -9.68 13.94 15.65
CA HIS A 30 -9.50 15.38 15.80
C HIS A 30 -10.24 16.14 14.68
N PRO A 31 -11.58 16.24 14.73
CA PRO A 31 -12.38 16.82 13.66
C PRO A 31 -12.06 18.30 13.39
N ASP A 32 -11.61 19.03 14.40
CA ASP A 32 -11.31 20.48 14.30
C ASP A 32 -9.85 20.78 13.94
N ILE A 33 -9.07 19.75 13.58
CA ILE A 33 -7.65 19.92 13.31
C ILE A 33 -7.41 20.80 12.08
N LYS A 34 -6.50 21.77 12.22
CA LYS A 34 -6.07 22.64 11.13
C LYS A 34 -4.70 22.20 10.64
N LEU A 35 -4.65 21.75 9.39
CA LEU A 35 -3.43 21.28 8.75
C LEU A 35 -3.11 22.05 7.46
N SER A 36 -1.84 22.02 7.08
CA SER A 36 -1.34 22.39 5.76
C SER A 36 -0.24 21.40 5.34
N ILE A 37 -0.03 21.21 4.05
CA ILE A 37 1.09 20.43 3.52
C ILE A 37 2.18 21.40 3.06
N GLY A 38 3.41 21.18 3.52
CA GLY A 38 4.59 21.86 3.00
C GLY A 38 5.41 20.92 2.12
N ASN A 39 5.69 21.34 0.89
CA ASN A 39 6.51 20.60 -0.06
C ASN A 39 7.95 21.13 -0.09
N ILE A 40 8.93 20.23 0.05
CA ILE A 40 10.36 20.53 -0.05
C ILE A 40 11.02 19.93 -1.30
N SER A 41 10.24 19.40 -2.25
CA SER A 41 10.78 18.77 -3.45
C SER A 41 11.77 19.64 -4.24
N PRO A 42 11.64 20.99 -4.34
CA PRO A 42 12.63 21.81 -5.03
C PRO A 42 14.02 21.75 -4.37
N PHE A 43 14.07 21.66 -3.03
CA PHE A 43 15.32 21.48 -2.30
C PHE A 43 15.90 20.09 -2.53
N LEU A 44 15.05 19.05 -2.46
CA LEU A 44 15.46 17.66 -2.68
C LEU A 44 16.03 17.46 -4.09
N ASN A 45 15.41 18.06 -5.11
CA ASN A 45 15.88 18.00 -6.49
C ASN A 45 17.25 18.65 -6.67
N LYS A 46 17.48 19.82 -6.04
CA LYS A 46 18.80 20.49 -6.03
C LYS A 46 19.86 19.63 -5.35
N ILE A 47 19.53 19.02 -4.20
CA ILE A 47 20.44 18.13 -3.46
C ILE A 47 20.77 16.90 -4.30
N ALA A 48 19.78 16.22 -4.86
CA ALA A 48 19.95 15.02 -5.68
C ALA A 48 20.82 15.31 -6.93
N LYS A 49 20.59 16.45 -7.59
CA LYS A 49 21.41 16.90 -8.72
C LYS A 49 22.87 17.15 -8.32
N ALA A 50 23.11 17.76 -7.16
CA ALA A 50 24.44 17.98 -6.62
C ALA A 50 25.13 16.66 -6.25
N GLU A 51 24.42 15.74 -5.58
CA GLU A 51 24.92 14.40 -5.23
C GLU A 51 25.27 13.58 -6.47
N SER A 52 24.43 13.63 -7.52
CA SER A 52 24.68 12.96 -8.79
C SER A 52 25.91 13.54 -9.50
N THR A 53 25.99 14.87 -9.63
CA THR A 53 27.13 15.57 -10.25
C THR A 53 28.45 15.26 -9.52
N ALA A 54 28.42 15.24 -8.19
CA ALA A 54 29.58 14.94 -7.36
C ALA A 54 30.14 13.53 -7.60
N LYS A 55 29.26 12.56 -7.91
CA LYS A 55 29.64 11.16 -8.18
C LYS A 55 30.04 10.91 -9.63
N THR A 56 29.32 11.51 -10.58
CA THR A 56 29.36 11.09 -12.00
C THR A 56 30.09 12.06 -12.93
N SER A 57 30.34 13.31 -12.53
CA SER A 57 30.99 14.28 -13.42
C SER A 57 32.43 13.89 -13.75
N LYS A 58 32.78 13.97 -15.03
CA LYS A 58 34.14 13.77 -15.53
C LYS A 58 35.10 14.89 -15.08
N SER A 59 34.59 16.07 -14.74
CA SER A 59 35.41 17.20 -14.29
C SER A 59 35.64 17.16 -12.78
N ALA A 60 36.90 17.09 -12.36
CA ALA A 60 37.29 17.11 -10.94
C ALA A 60 36.86 18.42 -10.23
N SER A 61 36.93 19.55 -10.94
CA SER A 61 36.48 20.85 -10.42
C SER A 61 34.96 20.85 -10.16
N GLN A 62 34.18 20.37 -11.14
CA GLN A 62 32.72 20.28 -10.98
C GLN A 62 32.31 19.32 -9.86
N ARG A 63 32.99 18.17 -9.72
CA ARG A 63 32.74 17.24 -8.61
C ARG A 63 32.97 17.90 -7.25
N ARG A 64 34.09 18.61 -7.08
CA ARG A 64 34.44 19.27 -5.82
C ARG A 64 33.45 20.39 -5.47
N THR A 65 33.05 21.19 -6.45
CA THR A 65 32.06 22.26 -6.26
C THR A 65 30.68 21.70 -5.89
N ALA A 66 30.22 20.66 -6.61
CA ALA A 66 28.95 19.99 -6.30
C ALA A 66 28.96 19.39 -4.90
N ALA A 67 30.02 18.67 -4.51
CA ALA A 67 30.17 18.09 -3.18
C ALA A 67 30.10 19.15 -2.06
N LYS A 68 30.78 20.30 -2.25
CA LYS A 68 30.74 21.42 -1.29
C LYS A 68 29.35 22.04 -1.14
N SER A 69 28.51 22.00 -2.18
CA SER A 69 27.17 22.59 -2.18
C SER A 69 26.11 21.76 -1.43
N ILE A 70 26.33 20.45 -1.22
CA ILE A 70 25.33 19.53 -0.65
C ILE A 70 24.94 19.93 0.78
N VAL A 71 25.93 20.22 1.64
CA VAL A 71 25.68 20.58 3.05
C VAL A 71 24.89 21.88 3.18
N PRO A 72 25.26 22.99 2.49
CA PRO A 72 24.45 24.20 2.42
C PRO A 72 23.00 23.95 1.97
N LEU A 73 22.80 23.15 0.91
CA LEU A 73 21.45 22.84 0.42
C LEU A 73 20.62 22.06 1.45
N LYS A 74 21.22 21.10 2.16
CA LYS A 74 20.54 20.38 3.26
C LYS A 74 20.17 21.34 4.40
N LYS A 75 21.06 22.26 4.77
CA LYS A 75 20.75 23.30 5.77
C LYS A 75 19.60 24.20 5.35
N GLN A 76 19.52 24.59 4.08
CA GLN A 76 18.40 25.38 3.56
C GLN A 76 17.07 24.63 3.65
N ALA A 77 17.06 23.33 3.28
CA ALA A 77 15.86 22.50 3.40
C ALA A 77 15.38 22.38 4.86
N ILE A 78 16.32 22.15 5.80
CA ILE A 78 16.02 22.08 7.23
C ILE A 78 15.51 23.42 7.75
N ALA A 79 16.13 24.54 7.35
CA ALA A 79 15.70 25.87 7.74
C ALA A 79 14.27 26.18 7.25
N ALA A 80 13.93 25.76 6.02
CA ALA A 80 12.58 25.93 5.47
C ALA A 80 11.53 25.12 6.26
N LEU A 81 11.85 23.88 6.62
CA LEU A 81 10.98 23.05 7.48
C LEU A 81 10.79 23.68 8.87
N ASN A 82 11.88 24.14 9.49
CA ASN A 82 11.85 24.74 10.84
C ASN A 82 11.11 26.09 10.86
N LYS A 83 11.18 26.86 9.76
CA LYS A 83 10.45 28.12 9.62
C LYS A 83 8.94 27.91 9.67
N GLY A 84 8.44 26.78 9.18
CA GLY A 84 7.02 26.50 9.09
C GLY A 84 6.30 27.33 8.01
N LEU A 85 4.98 27.36 8.09
CA LEU A 85 4.07 28.03 7.18
C LEU A 85 3.21 29.03 7.94
N GLY A 86 3.73 30.24 8.17
CA GLY A 86 3.06 31.25 8.99
C GLY A 86 2.84 30.73 10.42
N LYS A 87 1.58 30.51 10.80
CA LYS A 87 1.20 29.94 12.11
C LYS A 87 1.29 28.42 12.20
N TYR A 88 1.51 27.73 11.08
CA TYR A 88 1.59 26.27 11.02
C TYR A 88 3.03 25.79 11.22
N GLN A 89 3.22 24.82 12.10
CA GLN A 89 4.53 24.25 12.43
C GLN A 89 4.64 22.79 12.00
N LEU A 90 5.86 22.36 11.67
CA LEU A 90 6.13 20.99 11.21
C LEU A 90 5.63 20.00 12.27
N SER A 91 4.80 19.07 11.85
CA SER A 91 4.09 18.17 12.76
C SER A 91 4.41 16.70 12.53
N GLY A 92 4.49 16.29 11.27
CA GLY A 92 4.75 14.90 10.94
C GLY A 92 4.74 14.66 9.43
N ALA A 93 4.68 13.40 9.04
CA ALA A 93 4.65 13.04 7.62
C ALA A 93 3.88 11.73 7.37
N SER A 94 3.45 11.53 6.12
CA SER A 94 2.89 10.26 5.65
C SER A 94 3.88 9.54 4.72
N GLY A 95 3.38 8.60 3.89
CA GLY A 95 4.14 8.02 2.79
C GLY A 95 4.61 9.07 1.78
N ALA A 96 3.87 10.17 1.63
CA ALA A 96 4.14 11.25 0.68
C ALA A 96 5.45 12.01 0.94
N ARG A 97 6.10 11.80 2.10
CA ARG A 97 7.44 12.34 2.39
C ARG A 97 8.50 11.97 1.35
N LYS A 98 8.32 10.84 0.65
CA LYS A 98 9.19 10.43 -0.47
C LYS A 98 9.15 11.40 -1.64
N HIS A 99 8.05 12.13 -1.78
CA HIS A 99 7.83 13.19 -2.76
C HIS A 99 8.07 14.59 -2.16
N GLY A 100 8.58 14.66 -0.93
CA GLY A 100 8.91 15.90 -0.24
C GLY A 100 7.73 16.55 0.48
N ASP A 101 6.60 15.86 0.67
CA ASP A 101 5.43 16.41 1.37
C ASP A 101 5.45 16.10 2.87
N PHE A 102 5.24 17.14 3.69
CA PHE A 102 5.21 17.09 5.15
C PHE A 102 3.98 17.83 5.67
N PHE A 103 3.42 17.37 6.79
CA PHE A 103 2.25 17.99 7.41
C PHE A 103 2.67 19.02 8.46
N PHE A 104 2.00 20.16 8.41
CA PHE A 104 2.13 21.26 9.35
C PHE A 104 0.78 21.48 10.03
N SER A 105 0.77 21.70 11.33
CA SER A 105 -0.45 21.92 12.12
C SER A 105 -0.41 23.25 12.84
N GLN A 106 -1.60 23.77 13.14
CA GLN A 106 -1.77 24.94 14.00
C GLN A 106 -2.08 24.46 15.43
N GLU A 107 -1.41 25.06 16.43
CA GLU A 107 -1.62 24.86 17.88
C GLU A 107 -1.33 23.46 18.42
N LEU A 108 -2.01 22.44 17.92
CA LEU A 108 -1.86 21.04 18.33
C LEU A 108 -1.10 20.25 17.25
N ASN A 109 -0.01 19.58 17.63
CA ASN A 109 0.62 18.57 16.78
C ASN A 109 -0.05 17.20 16.99
N PRO A 110 -0.96 16.76 16.09
CA PRO A 110 -1.69 15.51 16.29
C PRO A 110 -0.81 14.27 16.13
N PHE A 111 0.32 14.38 15.43
CA PHE A 111 1.26 13.26 15.28
C PHE A 111 2.02 13.02 16.59
N ALA A 112 2.45 14.08 17.26
CA ALA A 112 3.14 13.97 18.56
C ALA A 112 2.26 13.39 19.65
N THR A 113 0.93 13.62 19.59
CA THR A 113 -0.05 13.00 20.50
C THR A 113 0.03 11.48 20.53
N TYR A 114 0.23 10.85 19.37
CA TYR A 114 0.22 9.38 19.25
C TYR A 114 1.62 8.77 19.13
N PHE A 115 2.59 9.52 18.60
CA PHE A 115 3.94 9.06 18.33
C PHE A 115 4.96 9.87 19.15
N PRO A 116 5.51 9.29 20.23
CA PRO A 116 6.41 10.01 21.15
C PRO A 116 7.69 10.54 20.51
N SER A 117 8.17 9.90 19.45
CA SER A 117 9.41 10.29 18.77
C SER A 117 9.12 10.90 17.40
N ALA A 118 9.95 11.88 17.00
CA ALA A 118 9.89 12.47 15.66
C ALA A 118 10.01 11.41 14.55
N MET A 119 10.85 10.38 14.74
CA MET A 119 10.94 9.25 13.82
C MET A 119 9.63 8.46 13.75
N GLY A 120 8.92 8.29 14.86
CA GLY A 120 7.59 7.69 14.89
C GLY A 120 6.58 8.52 14.10
N GLN A 121 6.57 9.85 14.30
CA GLN A 121 5.69 10.80 13.59
C GLN A 121 5.89 10.73 12.07
N ILE A 122 7.12 10.50 11.60
CA ILE A 122 7.46 10.38 10.18
C ILE A 122 7.16 8.98 9.62
N ASN A 123 7.49 7.93 10.37
CA ASN A 123 7.36 6.55 9.89
C ASN A 123 5.93 6.04 9.95
N TYR A 124 5.18 6.46 10.97
CA TYR A 124 3.84 5.95 11.27
C TYR A 124 2.74 7.00 11.11
N GLY A 125 3.06 8.27 10.80
CA GLY A 125 2.05 9.31 10.57
C GLY A 125 1.04 8.97 9.46
N SER A 126 1.42 8.12 8.50
CA SER A 126 0.47 7.56 7.52
C SER A 126 -0.73 6.83 8.14
N ILE A 127 -0.65 6.32 9.38
CA ILE A 127 -1.78 5.68 10.08
C ILE A 127 -2.94 6.66 10.27
N LEU A 128 -2.62 7.92 10.56
CA LEU A 128 -3.60 8.98 10.76
C LEU A 128 -4.21 9.46 9.43
N MET A 129 -3.42 9.48 8.37
CA MET A 129 -3.80 10.08 7.07
C MET A 129 -4.29 9.06 6.03
N THR A 130 -4.19 7.75 6.28
CA THR A 130 -4.68 6.73 5.34
C THR A 130 -6.19 6.88 5.21
N GLU A 131 -6.69 7.09 3.99
CA GLU A 131 -8.12 7.07 3.72
C GLU A 131 -8.66 5.66 3.93
N CYS A 132 -9.78 5.58 4.64
CA CYS A 132 -10.50 4.34 4.87
C CYS A 132 -11.74 4.30 3.99
N LEU A 133 -12.14 3.11 3.57
CA LEU A 133 -13.42 2.88 2.91
C LEU A 133 -14.59 3.36 3.81
N LYS A 134 -14.46 3.13 5.12
CA LYS A 134 -15.40 3.59 6.14
C LYS A 134 -14.69 3.74 7.48
N ILE A 135 -15.09 4.72 8.28
CA ILE A 135 -14.74 4.82 9.70
C ILE A 135 -15.98 4.67 10.56
N TYR A 136 -15.88 3.82 11.57
CA TYR A 136 -16.86 3.63 12.62
C TYR A 136 -16.43 4.33 13.90
N ALA A 137 -17.38 4.96 14.59
CA ALA A 137 -17.24 5.39 15.96
C ALA A 137 -18.01 4.40 16.84
N ILE A 138 -17.29 3.50 17.51
CA ILE A 138 -17.88 2.39 18.26
C ILE A 138 -17.89 2.79 19.74
N PRO A 139 -19.07 3.03 20.35
CA PRO A 139 -19.17 3.26 21.77
C PRO A 139 -18.97 1.94 22.53
N GLN A 140 -18.31 2.00 23.68
CA GLN A 140 -18.25 0.92 24.67
C GLN A 140 -17.93 -0.47 24.10
N LEU A 141 -16.65 -0.80 24.03
CA LEU A 141 -16.21 -2.15 23.68
C LEU A 141 -15.14 -2.67 24.64
N THR A 142 -14.99 -3.99 24.64
CA THR A 142 -13.96 -4.70 25.37
C THR A 142 -12.87 -5.16 24.40
N ILE A 143 -11.64 -4.66 24.61
CA ILE A 143 -10.46 -5.10 23.87
C ILE A 143 -9.58 -5.94 24.79
N LEU A 144 -9.23 -7.15 24.38
CA LEU A 144 -8.19 -7.94 25.01
C LEU A 144 -6.85 -7.70 24.31
N ILE A 145 -5.91 -7.07 25.01
CA ILE A 145 -4.58 -6.77 24.48
C ILE A 145 -3.60 -7.85 24.91
N VAL A 146 -2.92 -8.44 23.92
CA VAL A 146 -2.14 -9.68 24.09
C VAL A 146 -0.73 -9.55 23.53
N GLN A 147 0.14 -10.51 23.85
CA GLN A 147 1.38 -10.66 23.11
C GLN A 147 1.10 -11.26 21.72
N ASP A 148 2.03 -11.07 20.79
CA ASP A 148 1.97 -11.75 19.49
C ASP A 148 1.88 -13.28 19.70
N LYS A 149 1.08 -13.97 18.86
CA LYS A 149 0.86 -15.42 18.88
C LYS A 149 -0.07 -15.96 19.97
N GLU A 150 -0.60 -15.10 20.83
CA GLU A 150 -1.70 -15.48 21.72
C GLU A 150 -3.04 -15.37 20.98
N TYR A 151 -4.03 -16.22 21.32
CA TYR A 151 -5.36 -16.20 20.69
C TYR A 151 -5.33 -16.21 19.14
N ARG A 152 -4.38 -16.94 18.55
CA ARG A 152 -4.19 -17.04 17.09
C ARG A 152 -3.93 -15.68 16.40
N THR A 153 -3.44 -14.69 17.15
CA THR A 153 -2.92 -13.41 16.65
C THR A 153 -1.47 -13.56 16.14
N ASP A 154 -0.91 -12.56 15.47
CA ASP A 154 0.52 -12.49 15.10
C ASP A 154 0.91 -11.04 14.74
N ASP A 155 2.09 -10.78 14.16
CA ASP A 155 2.58 -9.43 13.78
C ASP A 155 1.51 -8.61 13.04
N CYS A 156 0.92 -7.66 13.76
CA CYS A 156 -0.16 -6.78 13.32
C CYS A 156 -1.43 -7.51 12.84
N HIS A 157 -1.73 -8.70 13.37
CA HIS A 157 -2.94 -9.46 13.06
C HIS A 157 -3.79 -9.69 14.31
N GLY A 158 -4.95 -9.04 14.38
CA GLY A 158 -5.92 -9.19 15.47
C GLY A 158 -7.16 -9.99 15.07
N LYS A 159 -8.02 -10.23 16.05
CA LYS A 159 -9.31 -10.90 15.88
C LYS A 159 -10.48 -9.99 16.25
N ILE A 160 -11.61 -10.17 15.58
CA ILE A 160 -12.88 -9.46 15.85
C ILE A 160 -13.97 -10.48 16.15
N SER A 161 -14.83 -10.19 17.12
CA SER A 161 -15.98 -11.05 17.45
C SER A 161 -16.98 -11.08 16.29
N HIS A 162 -17.75 -12.17 16.22
CA HIS A 162 -18.80 -12.29 15.21
C HIS A 162 -19.90 -11.24 15.43
N GLU A 163 -20.23 -10.97 16.69
CA GLU A 163 -21.24 -10.01 17.13
C GLU A 163 -20.85 -8.59 16.73
N LEU A 164 -19.63 -8.16 17.03
CA LEU A 164 -19.16 -6.81 16.66
C LEU A 164 -19.11 -6.68 15.13
N LEU A 165 -18.61 -7.69 14.41
CA LEU A 165 -18.57 -7.64 12.95
C LEU A 165 -19.98 -7.53 12.33
N ASN A 166 -20.97 -8.24 12.89
CA ASN A 166 -22.36 -8.15 12.46
C ASN A 166 -22.98 -6.79 12.78
N GLN A 167 -22.65 -6.17 13.91
CA GLN A 167 -23.07 -4.79 14.20
C GLN A 167 -22.50 -3.81 13.17
N LEU A 168 -21.22 -3.94 12.80
CA LEU A 168 -20.62 -3.10 11.77
C LEU A 168 -21.29 -3.29 10.38
N ARG A 169 -21.79 -4.49 10.09
CA ARG A 169 -22.52 -4.80 8.84
C ARG A 169 -23.89 -4.15 8.73
N GLN A 170 -24.47 -3.69 9.83
CA GLN A 170 -25.81 -3.06 9.82
C GLN A 170 -25.78 -1.64 9.21
N SER A 171 -24.60 -1.12 8.82
CA SER A 171 -24.48 0.16 8.11
C SER A 171 -25.13 0.07 6.73
N GLU A 172 -26.21 0.82 6.49
CA GLU A 172 -26.93 0.82 5.21
C GLU A 172 -26.09 1.33 4.03
N ASP A 173 -25.11 2.20 4.31
CA ASP A 173 -24.27 2.86 3.31
C ASP A 173 -22.96 2.12 3.00
N PHE A 174 -22.68 1.01 3.68
CA PHE A 174 -21.41 0.29 3.51
C PHE A 174 -21.53 -1.21 3.78
N ALA A 175 -21.41 -2.01 2.72
CA ALA A 175 -21.42 -3.47 2.83
C ALA A 175 -20.05 -4.03 3.24
N ILE A 176 -20.00 -4.72 4.37
CA ILE A 176 -18.82 -5.51 4.77
C ILE A 176 -19.03 -6.97 4.30
N PRO A 177 -18.17 -7.50 3.42
CA PRO A 177 -18.26 -8.88 2.97
C PRO A 177 -18.29 -9.90 4.13
N ALA A 178 -19.06 -10.97 3.93
CA ALA A 178 -19.19 -12.03 4.91
C ALA A 178 -17.82 -12.69 5.13
N ASN A 179 -17.40 -12.72 6.39
CA ASN A 179 -16.17 -13.35 6.85
C ASN A 179 -14.99 -13.01 5.93
N THR A 180 -14.79 -11.74 5.57
CA THR A 180 -13.62 -11.36 4.80
C THR A 180 -12.70 -10.55 5.70
N PRO A 181 -11.44 -10.98 5.88
CA PRO A 181 -10.48 -10.20 6.62
C PRO A 181 -10.26 -8.85 5.98
N PHE A 182 -9.91 -7.88 6.81
CA PHE A 182 -9.69 -6.53 6.32
C PHE A 182 -8.50 -5.88 7.01
N GLN A 183 -7.83 -5.01 6.27
CA GLN A 183 -6.85 -4.10 6.83
C GLN A 183 -7.58 -2.99 7.58
N PHE A 184 -7.10 -2.66 8.77
CA PHE A 184 -7.71 -1.63 9.60
C PHE A 184 -6.72 -0.54 10.01
N ARG A 185 -7.30 0.60 10.41
CA ARG A 185 -6.70 1.64 11.25
C ARG A 185 -7.62 1.81 12.45
N ALA A 186 -7.07 1.94 13.65
CA ALA A 186 -7.90 2.18 14.82
C ALA A 186 -7.22 3.16 15.77
N GLY A 187 -7.99 3.82 16.61
CA GLY A 187 -7.43 4.68 17.64
C GLY A 187 -8.45 5.17 18.65
N ILE A 188 -7.92 5.63 19.77
CA ILE A 188 -8.65 6.34 20.82
C ILE A 188 -8.02 7.72 20.94
N THR A 189 -8.86 8.75 20.97
CA THR A 189 -8.41 10.15 21.02
C THR A 189 -7.44 10.36 22.18
N ASN A 190 -6.28 10.97 21.90
CA ASN A 190 -5.23 11.28 22.87
C ASN A 190 -4.60 10.08 23.61
N ALA A 191 -4.82 8.84 23.15
CA ALA A 191 -4.25 7.65 23.79
C ALA A 191 -3.31 6.89 22.85
N TRP A 192 -3.85 6.10 21.92
CA TRP A 192 -3.06 5.25 21.03
C TRP A 192 -3.70 5.12 19.67
N VAL A 193 -2.88 4.71 18.70
CA VAL A 193 -3.32 4.28 17.37
C VAL A 193 -2.76 2.91 17.04
N ALA A 194 -3.51 2.19 16.22
CA ALA A 194 -3.21 0.84 15.80
C ALA A 194 -3.44 0.66 14.29
N LYS A 195 -2.72 -0.30 13.73
CA LYS A 195 -2.92 -0.77 12.37
C LYS A 195 -2.67 -2.27 12.28
N GLY A 196 -3.31 -2.91 11.32
CA GLY A 196 -3.11 -4.32 11.11
C GLY A 196 -4.15 -4.92 10.20
N THR A 197 -4.37 -6.22 10.35
CA THR A 197 -5.51 -6.93 9.79
C THR A 197 -6.40 -7.46 10.91
N LEU A 198 -7.71 -7.50 10.68
CA LEU A 198 -8.67 -8.16 11.54
C LEU A 198 -9.31 -9.32 10.77
N GLN A 199 -9.57 -10.40 11.49
CA GLN A 199 -10.31 -11.56 11.00
C GLN A 199 -11.32 -11.97 12.07
N VAL A 200 -12.49 -12.42 11.63
CA VAL A 200 -13.51 -12.93 12.54
C VAL A 200 -12.98 -14.18 13.27
N GLU A 201 -13.21 -14.24 14.57
CA GLU A 201 -12.96 -15.43 15.39
C GLU A 201 -14.26 -15.76 16.13
N LEU A 202 -14.77 -16.97 15.91
CA LEU A 202 -16.05 -17.39 16.48
C LEU A 202 -15.92 -17.74 17.97
N ASN A 203 -14.72 -18.07 18.41
CA ASN A 203 -14.45 -18.55 19.77
C ASN A 203 -13.59 -17.53 20.56
N LEU A 204 -13.96 -16.25 20.51
CA LEU A 204 -13.34 -15.27 21.40
C LEU A 204 -13.81 -15.46 22.85
N PRO A 205 -13.00 -15.05 23.86
CA PRO A 205 -13.44 -15.03 25.24
C PRO A 205 -14.75 -14.26 25.39
N GLN A 206 -15.65 -14.77 26.24
CA GLN A 206 -16.97 -14.17 26.42
C GLN A 206 -16.86 -12.69 26.84
N GLY A 207 -17.61 -11.83 26.16
CA GLY A 207 -17.63 -10.38 26.43
C GLY A 207 -16.45 -9.61 25.85
N VAL A 208 -15.56 -10.24 25.06
CA VAL A 208 -14.48 -9.57 24.34
C VAL A 208 -14.89 -9.32 22.89
N ASP A 209 -14.79 -8.07 22.44
CA ASP A 209 -15.15 -7.68 21.07
C ASP A 209 -13.97 -7.73 20.11
N LEU A 210 -12.77 -7.43 20.60
CA LEU A 210 -11.52 -7.43 19.84
C LEU A 210 -10.39 -8.09 20.62
N VAL A 211 -9.57 -8.88 19.94
CA VAL A 211 -8.26 -9.30 20.46
C VAL A 211 -7.18 -8.67 19.60
N MET A 212 -6.31 -7.87 20.23
CA MET A 212 -5.29 -7.11 19.52
C MET A 212 -3.90 -7.38 20.10
N PRO A 213 -2.95 -7.89 19.31
CA PRO A 213 -1.59 -8.05 19.79
C PRO A 213 -0.87 -6.69 19.91
N LEU A 214 0.12 -6.60 20.81
CA LEU A 214 0.94 -5.39 21.02
C LEU A 214 1.64 -4.89 19.75
N SER A 215 1.83 -5.74 18.75
CA SER A 215 2.37 -5.36 17.44
C SER A 215 1.42 -4.49 16.63
N CYS A 216 0.10 -4.56 16.83
CA CYS A 216 -0.86 -3.68 16.13
C CYS A 216 -0.65 -2.20 16.49
N PHE A 217 -0.28 -1.90 17.74
CA PHE A 217 -0.17 -0.54 18.27
C PHE A 217 1.16 0.11 17.88
N LYS A 218 1.09 1.35 17.38
CA LYS A 218 2.26 2.12 16.92
C LYS A 218 2.35 3.42 17.69
N GLY A 219 3.54 3.73 18.22
CA GLY A 219 3.73 4.85 19.14
C GLY A 219 3.39 4.44 20.57
N HIS A 220 2.50 5.19 21.23
CA HIS A 220 1.96 4.81 22.53
C HIS A 220 1.29 3.43 22.46
N LYS A 221 1.64 2.55 23.40
CA LYS A 221 1.08 1.19 23.47
C LYS A 221 0.27 1.04 24.76
N PRO A 222 -0.95 0.49 24.67
CA PRO A 222 -1.72 0.17 25.86
C PRO A 222 -1.11 -1.02 26.62
N THR A 223 -1.50 -1.19 27.88
CA THR A 223 -1.08 -2.33 28.71
C THR A 223 -1.77 -3.62 28.26
N LEU A 224 -1.11 -4.75 28.47
CA LEU A 224 -1.70 -6.08 28.28
C LEU A 224 -2.93 -6.27 29.17
N GLY A 225 -3.82 -7.16 28.74
CA GLY A 225 -5.04 -7.52 29.45
C GLY A 225 -6.30 -6.88 28.86
N ILE A 226 -7.40 -7.04 29.59
CA ILE A 226 -8.71 -6.54 29.19
C ILE A 226 -8.79 -5.03 29.41
N GLN A 227 -9.22 -4.30 28.38
CA GLN A 227 -9.48 -2.87 28.44
C GLN A 227 -10.89 -2.56 27.97
N GLN A 228 -11.60 -1.81 28.80
CA GLN A 228 -12.88 -1.21 28.44
C GLN A 228 -12.61 0.13 27.75
N VAL A 229 -13.12 0.27 26.52
CA VAL A 229 -12.91 1.45 25.68
C VAL A 229 -14.23 2.11 25.39
N THR A 230 -14.33 3.40 25.68
CA THR A 230 -15.60 4.15 25.59
C THR A 230 -15.90 4.69 24.20
N SER A 231 -14.89 4.98 23.37
CA SER A 231 -15.07 5.48 21.99
C SER A 231 -13.87 5.11 21.12
N LEU A 232 -13.93 3.93 20.50
CA LEU A 232 -12.94 3.54 19.49
C LEU A 232 -13.33 4.11 18.12
N LYS A 233 -12.36 4.68 17.41
CA LYS A 233 -12.48 4.93 15.98
C LYS A 233 -11.85 3.76 15.24
N LEU A 234 -12.63 3.07 14.39
CA LEU A 234 -12.19 1.92 13.60
C LEU A 234 -12.42 2.18 12.12
N GLY A 235 -11.35 2.33 11.36
CA GLY A 235 -11.34 2.49 9.91
C GLY A 235 -11.05 1.18 9.19
N ILE A 236 -11.85 0.85 8.19
CA ILE A 236 -11.61 -0.25 7.26
C ILE A 236 -10.88 0.31 6.05
N VAL A 237 -9.64 -0.12 5.81
CA VAL A 237 -8.82 0.38 4.69
C VAL A 237 -9.07 -0.42 3.42
N ASN A 238 -9.10 -1.75 3.53
CA ASN A 238 -9.32 -2.62 2.38
C ASN A 238 -9.67 -4.04 2.82
N PHE A 239 -10.41 -4.76 2.00
CA PHE A 239 -10.72 -6.17 2.21
C PHE A 239 -9.65 -7.08 1.58
N ALA A 240 -9.52 -8.28 2.12
CA ALA A 240 -8.77 -9.35 1.48
C ALA A 240 -9.47 -9.73 0.17
N GLN A 241 -8.72 -9.65 -0.93
CA GLN A 241 -9.20 -10.01 -2.26
C GLN A 241 -8.01 -10.38 -3.14
N LYS A 242 -8.25 -11.18 -4.18
CA LYS A 242 -7.28 -11.41 -5.25
C LYS A 242 -7.04 -10.12 -6.01
N ARG A 243 -5.78 -9.72 -6.16
CA ARG A 243 -5.37 -8.55 -6.96
C ARG A 243 -4.43 -8.98 -8.07
N SER A 244 -4.52 -8.30 -9.20
CA SER A 244 -3.56 -8.43 -10.29
C SER A 244 -2.52 -7.32 -10.17
N VAL A 245 -1.25 -7.68 -9.99
CA VAL A 245 -0.15 -6.73 -9.80
C VAL A 245 0.79 -6.81 -10.99
N LYS A 246 1.07 -5.67 -11.61
CA LYS A 246 2.05 -5.56 -12.70
C LYS A 246 3.43 -5.96 -12.19
N THR A 247 4.12 -6.79 -12.96
CA THR A 247 5.49 -7.19 -12.62
C THR A 247 6.48 -6.09 -13.00
N SER A 248 7.67 -6.17 -12.42
CA SER A 248 8.79 -5.26 -12.71
C SER A 248 9.99 -6.10 -13.13
N TYR A 249 10.86 -5.54 -13.97
CA TYR A 249 12.10 -6.18 -14.41
C TYR A 249 12.98 -6.65 -13.24
N THR A 250 12.87 -5.97 -12.09
CA THR A 250 13.57 -6.29 -10.84
C THR A 250 13.19 -7.65 -10.26
N VAL A 251 12.08 -8.25 -10.66
CA VAL A 251 11.70 -9.61 -10.25
C VAL A 251 12.51 -10.64 -11.03
N TRP A 252 12.73 -10.41 -12.32
CA TRP A 252 13.35 -11.39 -13.22
C TRP A 252 14.81 -11.69 -12.87
N GLN A 253 15.52 -10.76 -12.22
CA GLN A 253 16.90 -10.98 -11.78
C GLN A 253 17.04 -12.16 -10.79
N TRP A 254 15.95 -12.63 -10.21
CA TRP A 254 15.94 -13.70 -9.23
C TRP A 254 15.52 -15.07 -9.78
N PHE A 255 15.17 -15.14 -11.08
CA PHE A 255 14.81 -16.37 -11.76
C PHE A 255 15.93 -16.78 -12.73
N SER A 256 16.09 -18.09 -12.94
CA SER A 256 17.07 -18.57 -13.92
C SER A 256 16.66 -18.17 -15.33
N GLN A 257 17.65 -18.02 -16.22
CA GLN A 257 17.38 -17.75 -17.63
C GLN A 257 16.50 -18.84 -18.26
N GLN A 258 16.66 -20.10 -17.83
CA GLN A 258 15.84 -21.22 -18.30
C GLN A 258 14.37 -21.08 -17.88
N ALA A 259 14.11 -20.70 -16.63
CA ALA A 259 12.74 -20.47 -16.15
C ALA A 259 12.09 -19.28 -16.89
N ILE A 260 12.83 -18.20 -17.09
CA ILE A 260 12.33 -17.04 -17.88
C ILE A 260 12.04 -17.46 -19.32
N ALA A 261 12.94 -18.23 -19.94
CA ALA A 261 12.78 -18.68 -21.32
C ALA A 261 11.57 -19.60 -21.51
N HIS A 262 11.28 -20.45 -20.52
CA HIS A 262 10.15 -21.38 -20.56
C HIS A 262 8.82 -20.72 -20.18
N ASP A 263 8.79 -19.95 -19.09
CA ASP A 263 7.53 -19.49 -18.47
C ASP A 263 7.15 -18.06 -18.89
N VAL A 264 8.11 -17.22 -19.29
CA VAL A 264 7.88 -15.80 -19.56
C VAL A 264 7.93 -15.47 -21.04
N LEU A 265 8.97 -15.91 -21.75
CA LEU A 265 9.18 -15.54 -23.15
C LEU A 265 8.03 -15.95 -24.08
N PRO A 266 7.41 -17.15 -23.97
CA PRO A 266 6.31 -17.52 -24.87
C PRO A 266 5.09 -16.61 -24.71
N ILE A 267 4.75 -16.24 -23.46
CA ILE A 267 3.65 -15.31 -23.17
C ILE A 267 3.98 -13.91 -23.71
N ASN A 268 5.23 -13.47 -23.52
CA ASN A 268 5.68 -12.18 -24.01
C ASN A 268 5.62 -12.10 -25.54
N GLN A 269 6.11 -13.13 -26.22
CA GLN A 269 6.13 -13.24 -27.68
C GLN A 269 4.71 -13.24 -28.24
N LEU A 270 3.79 -14.05 -27.68
CA LEU A 270 2.40 -14.07 -28.12
C LEU A 270 1.75 -12.68 -28.01
N LYS A 271 1.99 -11.95 -26.91
CA LYS A 271 1.47 -10.59 -26.74
C LYS A 271 2.11 -9.59 -27.69
N ALA A 272 3.40 -9.72 -27.96
CA ALA A 272 4.09 -8.89 -28.94
C ALA A 272 3.56 -9.13 -30.37
N GLU A 273 3.38 -10.39 -30.76
CA GLU A 273 2.82 -10.77 -32.07
C GLU A 273 1.39 -10.27 -32.23
N THR A 274 0.56 -10.42 -31.18
CA THR A 274 -0.81 -9.88 -31.15
C THR A 274 -0.81 -8.35 -31.34
N LEU A 275 0.12 -7.66 -30.67
CA LEU A 275 0.27 -6.21 -30.77
C LEU A 275 0.75 -5.77 -32.16
N VAL A 276 1.66 -6.52 -32.79
CA VAL A 276 2.13 -6.24 -34.16
C VAL A 276 1.00 -6.46 -35.17
N ALA A 277 0.26 -7.56 -35.06
CA ALA A 277 -0.86 -7.86 -35.95
C ALA A 277 -1.91 -6.75 -35.90
N ALA A 278 -2.30 -6.32 -34.69
CA ALA A 278 -3.29 -5.26 -34.50
C ALA A 278 -2.84 -3.88 -35.00
N GLN A 279 -1.53 -3.58 -34.98
CA GLN A 279 -1.02 -2.27 -35.43
C GLN A 279 -1.16 -2.02 -36.93
N SER A 280 -1.40 -3.06 -37.73
CA SER A 280 -1.63 -2.92 -39.17
C SER A 280 -2.99 -2.29 -39.52
N ASP A 281 -3.92 -2.24 -38.56
CA ASP A 281 -5.28 -1.76 -38.73
C ASP A 281 -5.74 -1.03 -37.47
N VAL A 282 -5.99 0.28 -37.57
CA VAL A 282 -6.43 1.12 -36.45
C VAL A 282 -7.70 0.57 -35.77
N LYS A 283 -8.59 -0.07 -36.52
CA LYS A 283 -9.82 -0.67 -35.96
C LYS A 283 -9.49 -1.87 -35.10
N GLN A 284 -8.59 -2.75 -35.55
CA GLN A 284 -8.13 -3.90 -34.75
C GLN A 284 -7.36 -3.45 -33.52
N LEU A 285 -6.56 -2.38 -33.64
CA LEU A 285 -5.84 -1.80 -32.52
C LEU A 285 -6.77 -1.23 -31.45
N CYS A 286 -7.81 -0.50 -31.86
CA CYS A 286 -8.84 0.01 -30.95
C CYS A 286 -9.64 -1.12 -30.30
N GLN A 287 -9.98 -2.18 -31.04
CA GLN A 287 -10.61 -3.37 -30.49
C GLN A 287 -9.72 -4.05 -29.45
N LEU A 288 -8.41 -4.16 -29.71
CA LEU A 288 -7.45 -4.73 -28.76
C LEU A 288 -7.36 -3.89 -27.47
N VAL A 289 -7.33 -2.57 -27.60
CA VAL A 289 -7.34 -1.63 -26.47
C VAL A 289 -8.57 -1.83 -25.58
N GLN A 290 -9.75 -2.03 -26.19
CA GLN A 290 -11.00 -2.30 -25.47
C GLN A 290 -11.01 -3.69 -24.82
N ALA A 291 -10.64 -4.72 -25.59
CA ALA A 291 -10.70 -6.12 -25.15
C ALA A 291 -9.72 -6.42 -24.02
N GLU A 292 -8.49 -5.89 -24.10
CA GLU A 292 -7.49 -6.05 -23.05
C GLU A 292 -7.58 -4.98 -21.95
N GLN A 293 -8.58 -4.10 -22.01
CA GLN A 293 -8.84 -3.04 -21.02
C GLN A 293 -7.56 -2.26 -20.67
N TRP A 294 -6.84 -1.79 -21.70
CA TRP A 294 -5.58 -1.05 -21.49
C TRP A 294 -5.77 0.27 -20.75
N VAL A 295 -6.98 0.80 -20.82
CA VAL A 295 -7.45 1.91 -20.00
C VAL A 295 -8.00 1.35 -18.69
N LYS A 296 -7.42 1.76 -17.56
CA LYS A 296 -7.99 1.48 -16.25
C LYS A 296 -9.16 2.43 -16.02
N VAL A 297 -10.37 1.89 -15.84
CA VAL A 297 -11.59 2.68 -15.61
C VAL A 297 -11.99 2.69 -14.12
N ASP A 298 -11.58 1.67 -13.35
CA ASP A 298 -12.15 1.36 -12.03
C ASP A 298 -11.15 1.40 -10.84
N GLU A 299 -9.89 1.82 -11.03
CA GLU A 299 -8.97 1.99 -9.89
C GLU A 299 -9.18 3.36 -9.22
N PRO A 300 -9.50 3.41 -7.91
CA PRO A 300 -9.72 4.66 -7.17
C PRO A 300 -8.38 5.28 -6.70
N GLU A 301 -7.36 5.28 -7.56
CA GLU A 301 -6.15 6.09 -7.30
C GLU A 301 -6.44 7.53 -7.74
N GLU A 302 -5.71 8.50 -7.16
CA GLU A 302 -5.88 9.93 -7.45
C GLU A 302 -6.00 10.16 -8.96
N GLU A 303 -7.13 10.70 -9.43
CA GLU A 303 -7.38 10.97 -10.86
C GLU A 303 -6.26 11.88 -11.39
N CYS A 304 -5.20 11.27 -11.91
CA CYS A 304 -4.21 11.99 -12.69
C CYS A 304 -4.83 12.30 -14.05
N GLU A 305 -4.37 13.37 -14.69
CA GLU A 305 -4.86 13.77 -16.02
C GLU A 305 -4.81 12.62 -17.04
N GLU A 306 -3.86 11.68 -16.89
CA GLU A 306 -3.74 10.50 -17.76
C GLU A 306 -4.87 9.47 -17.58
N GLU A 307 -5.44 9.34 -16.38
CA GLU A 307 -6.57 8.43 -16.12
C GLU A 307 -7.89 9.03 -16.59
N ALA A 308 -8.08 10.33 -16.41
CA ALA A 308 -9.22 11.06 -16.96
C ALA A 308 -9.25 10.98 -18.50
N ASP A 309 -8.09 11.20 -19.15
CA ASP A 309 -7.95 11.06 -20.60
C ASP A 309 -8.19 9.61 -21.08
N GLY A 310 -7.81 8.63 -20.26
CA GLY A 310 -8.10 7.22 -20.49
C GLY A 310 -9.60 6.95 -20.51
N LYS A 311 -10.34 7.40 -19.48
CA LYS A 311 -11.81 7.26 -19.40
C LYS A 311 -12.49 7.88 -20.62
N ILE A 312 -12.06 9.08 -21.03
CA ILE A 312 -12.56 9.75 -22.24
C ILE A 312 -12.33 8.89 -23.48
N LEU A 313 -11.13 8.35 -23.68
CA LEU A 313 -10.84 7.46 -24.81
C LEU A 313 -11.73 6.21 -24.78
N SER A 314 -11.89 5.57 -23.62
CA SER A 314 -12.74 4.38 -23.46
C SER A 314 -14.19 4.67 -23.87
N GLU A 315 -14.74 5.79 -23.41
CA GLU A 315 -16.10 6.22 -23.76
C GLU A 315 -16.24 6.56 -25.24
N ILE A 316 -15.23 7.21 -25.85
CA ILE A 316 -15.20 7.45 -27.30
C ILE A 316 -15.25 6.12 -28.06
N LEU A 317 -14.33 5.19 -27.77
CA LEU A 317 -14.25 3.91 -28.49
C LEU A 317 -15.50 3.06 -28.29
N LYS A 318 -16.15 3.16 -27.14
CA LYS A 318 -17.39 2.44 -26.82
C LYS A 318 -18.59 2.96 -27.63
N HIS A 319 -18.67 4.27 -27.86
CA HIS A 319 -19.79 4.90 -28.55
C HIS A 319 -19.56 5.13 -30.04
N ASP A 320 -18.31 5.12 -30.52
CA ASP A 320 -17.95 5.24 -31.92
C ASP A 320 -18.15 3.92 -32.69
N ILE A 321 -19.40 3.44 -32.69
CA ILE A 321 -19.80 2.16 -33.30
C ILE A 321 -19.52 2.09 -34.81
N TYR A 322 -19.42 3.24 -35.48
CA TYR A 322 -19.16 3.34 -36.92
C TYR A 322 -17.69 3.63 -37.25
N GLY A 323 -16.85 3.86 -36.23
CA GLY A 323 -15.42 4.14 -36.40
C GLY A 323 -15.11 5.50 -37.02
N GLN A 324 -15.99 6.49 -36.87
CA GLN A 324 -15.83 7.82 -37.46
C GLN A 324 -14.75 8.65 -36.78
N LEU A 325 -14.41 8.33 -35.53
CA LEU A 325 -13.45 9.05 -34.71
C LEU A 325 -12.08 8.34 -34.65
N LEU A 326 -11.91 7.19 -35.32
CA LEU A 326 -10.66 6.41 -35.28
C LEU A 326 -9.46 7.19 -35.83
N GLU A 327 -9.69 8.06 -36.82
CA GLU A 327 -8.66 8.93 -37.41
C GLU A 327 -8.58 10.30 -36.72
N HIS A 328 -9.44 10.58 -35.75
CA HIS A 328 -9.43 11.86 -35.06
C HIS A 328 -8.08 12.04 -34.34
N PRO A 329 -7.38 13.18 -34.48
CA PRO A 329 -6.01 13.35 -33.94
C PRO A 329 -5.86 13.05 -32.46
N TYR A 330 -6.89 13.33 -31.66
CA TYR A 330 -6.93 12.96 -30.24
C TYR A 330 -6.88 11.44 -30.03
N VAL A 331 -7.72 10.68 -30.76
CA VAL A 331 -7.81 9.22 -30.62
C VAL A 331 -6.50 8.58 -31.08
N VAL A 332 -5.99 8.97 -32.25
CA VAL A 332 -4.72 8.47 -32.79
C VAL A 332 -3.58 8.67 -31.78
N ARG A 333 -3.40 9.90 -31.27
CA ARG A 333 -2.34 10.20 -30.30
C ARG A 333 -2.45 9.36 -29.02
N LYS A 334 -3.67 9.20 -28.49
CA LYS A 334 -3.89 8.42 -27.27
C LYS A 334 -3.65 6.92 -27.49
N ILE A 335 -4.02 6.40 -28.65
CA ILE A 335 -3.73 5.01 -29.04
C ILE A 335 -2.22 4.81 -29.20
N GLU A 336 -1.51 5.71 -29.86
CA GLU A 336 -0.04 5.67 -29.96
C GLU A 336 0.62 5.68 -28.57
N ASP A 337 0.12 6.50 -27.65
CA ASP A 337 0.57 6.53 -26.26
C ASP A 337 0.38 5.19 -25.54
N LEU A 338 -0.77 4.55 -25.73
CA LEU A 338 -1.07 3.24 -25.16
C LEU A 338 -0.19 2.14 -25.76
N VAL A 339 -0.01 2.12 -27.08
CA VAL A 339 0.86 1.17 -27.78
C VAL A 339 2.29 1.28 -27.30
N ARG A 340 2.83 2.51 -27.19
CA ARG A 340 4.18 2.74 -26.65
C ARG A 340 4.31 2.21 -25.23
N ARG A 341 3.32 2.47 -24.37
CA ARG A 341 3.29 1.96 -22.99
C ARG A 341 3.22 0.43 -22.95
N ARG A 342 2.48 -0.18 -23.89
CA ARG A 342 2.39 -1.64 -24.00
C ARG A 342 3.72 -2.25 -24.41
N TRP A 343 4.39 -1.71 -25.42
CA TRP A 343 5.75 -2.12 -25.80
C TRP A 343 6.75 -1.99 -24.64
N LEU A 344 6.72 -0.86 -23.93
CA LEU A 344 7.57 -0.68 -22.75
C LEU A 344 7.28 -1.72 -21.65
N THR A 345 5.99 -2.03 -21.43
CA THR A 345 5.57 -3.05 -20.47
C THR A 345 6.06 -4.43 -20.89
N LEU A 346 5.92 -4.79 -22.17
CA LEU A 346 6.42 -6.07 -22.69
C LEU A 346 7.94 -6.18 -22.54
N ALA A 347 8.69 -5.12 -22.85
CA ALA A 347 10.15 -5.10 -22.78
C ALA A 347 10.68 -5.17 -21.34
N THR A 348 9.98 -4.58 -20.36
CA THR A 348 10.47 -4.49 -18.98
C THR A 348 9.89 -5.56 -18.06
N SER A 349 8.61 -5.90 -18.21
CA SER A 349 7.87 -6.76 -17.27
C SER A 349 7.48 -8.11 -17.88
N GLY A 350 7.84 -8.38 -19.13
CA GLY A 350 7.37 -9.57 -19.84
C GLY A 350 5.87 -9.52 -20.17
N GLY A 351 5.14 -8.47 -19.76
CA GLY A 351 3.69 -8.39 -19.90
C GLY A 351 2.93 -9.34 -18.98
N ILE A 352 3.57 -9.86 -17.93
CA ILE A 352 2.95 -10.76 -16.96
C ILE A 352 2.39 -9.93 -15.81
N ASN A 353 1.30 -10.42 -15.21
CA ASN A 353 0.81 -9.91 -13.93
C ASN A 353 0.84 -11.05 -12.91
N PHE A 354 1.24 -10.75 -11.67
CA PHE A 354 1.14 -11.70 -10.57
C PHE A 354 -0.19 -11.56 -9.84
N SER A 355 -0.66 -12.66 -9.27
CA SER A 355 -1.74 -12.62 -8.30
C SER A 355 -1.17 -12.23 -6.93
N SER A 356 -1.79 -11.25 -6.28
CA SER A 356 -1.44 -10.80 -4.93
C SER A 356 -2.64 -11.00 -4.00
N PHE A 357 -2.34 -11.44 -2.78
CA PHE A 357 -3.33 -11.73 -1.76
C PHE A 357 -2.90 -11.07 -0.43
N MET A 358 -3.85 -10.82 0.45
CA MET A 358 -3.56 -10.44 1.83
C MET A 358 -3.04 -11.67 2.56
N ALA A 359 -1.90 -11.54 3.24
CA ALA A 359 -1.30 -12.61 4.02
C ALA A 359 -1.78 -12.56 5.48
N GLN A 360 -2.16 -13.72 6.04
CA GLN A 360 -2.57 -13.88 7.44
C GLN A 360 -1.86 -15.06 8.13
N PRO A 361 -1.58 -14.99 9.43
CA PRO A 361 -1.07 -16.15 10.15
C PRO A 361 -2.16 -17.23 10.26
N CYS A 362 -1.75 -18.50 10.17
CA CYS A 362 -2.62 -19.65 10.36
C CYS A 362 -1.85 -20.77 11.08
N PRO A 363 -2.00 -20.91 12.41
CA PRO A 363 -1.24 -21.88 13.20
C PRO A 363 -1.41 -23.34 12.78
N GLU A 364 -2.51 -23.66 12.10
CA GLU A 364 -2.85 -25.02 11.68
C GLU A 364 -2.16 -25.44 10.38
N LEU A 365 -1.52 -24.51 9.68
CA LEU A 365 -0.75 -24.82 8.47
C LEU A 365 0.67 -25.24 8.83
N GLY A 366 1.16 -26.26 8.14
CA GLY A 366 2.52 -26.72 8.22
C GLY A 366 3.52 -25.70 7.67
N LYS A 367 4.81 -26.01 7.85
CA LYS A 367 5.90 -25.20 7.31
C LYS A 367 5.82 -25.21 5.78
N LEU A 368 5.86 -24.02 5.17
CA LEU A 368 5.68 -23.82 3.73
C LEU A 368 4.28 -24.20 3.22
N GLU A 369 3.25 -24.25 4.06
CA GLU A 369 1.88 -24.40 3.57
C GLU A 369 1.18 -23.05 3.51
N MET A 370 0.32 -22.88 2.50
CA MET A 370 -0.53 -21.70 2.35
C MET A 370 -1.93 -22.15 1.93
N CYS A 371 -2.96 -21.43 2.37
CA CYS A 371 -4.34 -21.66 1.96
C CYS A 371 -4.86 -20.43 1.22
N ILE A 372 -5.18 -20.59 -0.07
CA ILE A 372 -5.77 -19.56 -0.93
C ILE A 372 -6.95 -20.21 -1.64
N SER A 373 -8.16 -19.78 -1.30
CA SER A 373 -9.40 -20.43 -1.75
C SER A 373 -9.60 -20.37 -3.27
N GLU A 374 -9.01 -19.37 -3.92
CA GLU A 374 -9.15 -19.07 -5.35
C GLU A 374 -8.10 -19.77 -6.22
N LEU A 375 -7.12 -20.46 -5.62
CA LEU A 375 -6.07 -21.16 -6.35
C LEU A 375 -6.29 -22.68 -6.29
N PRO A 376 -6.07 -23.40 -7.40
CA PRO A 376 -6.10 -24.85 -7.38
C PRO A 376 -4.96 -25.40 -6.51
N GLN A 377 -5.07 -26.66 -6.10
CA GLN A 377 -3.96 -27.35 -5.46
C GLN A 377 -2.76 -27.41 -6.42
N GLY A 378 -1.60 -27.00 -5.94
CA GLY A 378 -0.33 -26.98 -6.69
C GLY A 378 0.85 -26.48 -5.85
N GLU A 379 2.01 -26.35 -6.51
CA GLU A 379 3.19 -25.68 -5.97
C GLU A 379 3.22 -24.24 -6.49
N TYR A 380 3.50 -23.28 -5.60
CA TYR A 380 3.43 -21.85 -5.91
C TYR A 380 4.59 -21.06 -5.35
N VAL A 381 5.18 -20.20 -6.17
CA VAL A 381 6.20 -19.25 -5.72
C VAL A 381 5.52 -18.04 -5.08
N GLY A 382 5.66 -17.91 -3.75
CA GLY A 382 5.20 -16.76 -2.99
C GLY A 382 6.35 -15.83 -2.59
N PHE A 383 6.19 -14.53 -2.75
CA PHE A 383 7.19 -13.55 -2.31
C PHE A 383 6.56 -12.20 -1.94
N ARG A 384 7.29 -11.40 -1.16
CA ARG A 384 6.94 -9.99 -0.89
C ARG A 384 7.76 -9.07 -1.79
N TYR A 385 7.09 -8.09 -2.39
CA TYR A 385 7.77 -7.08 -3.20
C TYR A 385 8.18 -5.86 -2.34
N PRO A 386 9.39 -5.28 -2.54
CA PRO A 386 10.46 -5.75 -3.44
C PRO A 386 11.23 -6.94 -2.85
N ILE A 387 11.65 -7.86 -3.73
CA ILE A 387 12.57 -8.95 -3.37
C ILE A 387 13.96 -8.34 -3.16
N ARG A 388 14.59 -8.64 -2.01
CA ARG A 388 15.89 -8.07 -1.63
C ARG A 388 17.01 -9.11 -1.50
N ASP A 389 16.66 -10.38 -1.38
CA ASP A 389 17.59 -11.49 -1.16
C ASP A 389 17.00 -12.78 -1.77
N GLN A 390 17.86 -13.64 -2.34
CA GLN A 390 17.50 -14.90 -3.00
C GLN A 390 16.88 -15.87 -1.99
N ALA A 391 17.28 -15.80 -0.72
CA ALA A 391 16.70 -16.62 0.34
C ALA A 391 15.19 -16.40 0.54
N PHE A 392 14.61 -15.30 0.02
CA PHE A 392 13.15 -15.08 0.03
C PHE A 392 12.39 -15.92 -1.01
N LEU A 393 13.07 -16.47 -2.03
CA LEU A 393 12.44 -17.27 -3.09
C LEU A 393 12.58 -18.77 -2.87
N ASP A 394 13.55 -19.23 -2.08
CA ASP A 394 13.82 -20.65 -1.83
C ASP A 394 12.81 -21.29 -0.83
N GLU A 395 11.81 -20.53 -0.36
CA GLU A 395 10.73 -21.01 0.53
C GLU A 395 9.42 -21.17 -0.25
N VAL A 396 9.34 -22.22 -1.07
CA VAL A 396 8.14 -22.54 -1.89
C VAL A 396 7.47 -23.81 -1.40
N GLY A 397 6.16 -23.66 -1.20
CA GLY A 397 5.29 -24.60 -0.53
C GLY A 397 4.55 -25.58 -1.42
N LYS A 398 4.42 -26.81 -0.92
CA LYS A 398 3.51 -27.85 -1.43
C LYS A 398 2.12 -27.63 -0.82
N SER A 399 1.06 -27.82 -1.61
CA SER A 399 -0.31 -27.94 -1.08
C SER A 399 -0.77 -29.39 -1.04
N LEU A 400 -1.44 -29.77 0.04
CA LEU A 400 -1.99 -31.11 0.30
C LEU A 400 -3.54 -31.12 0.16
N PRO A 401 -4.16 -32.32 0.02
CA PRO A 401 -5.41 -32.50 -0.72
C PRO A 401 -6.66 -32.18 0.09
N LYS A 402 -7.77 -31.97 -0.65
CA LYS A 402 -9.17 -31.87 -0.21
C LYS A 402 -9.39 -32.10 1.28
N LEU A 403 -9.65 -31.01 1.98
CA LEU A 403 -9.96 -31.05 3.39
C LEU A 403 -11.34 -30.42 3.59
N ASP A 404 -12.28 -31.21 4.07
CA ASP A 404 -13.64 -30.78 4.43
C ASP A 404 -13.65 -29.61 5.45
N TRP A 405 -12.53 -29.34 6.13
CA TRP A 405 -12.35 -28.15 6.99
C TRP A 405 -12.20 -26.82 6.24
N LEU A 406 -11.91 -26.84 4.94
CA LEU A 406 -11.81 -25.61 4.12
C LEU A 406 -13.18 -24.95 3.93
N ILE A 407 -14.26 -25.74 3.96
CA ILE A 407 -15.65 -25.26 3.93
C ILE A 407 -15.96 -24.46 5.20
N ASP A 408 -15.54 -24.96 6.36
CA ASP A 408 -15.73 -24.29 7.64
C ASP A 408 -14.85 -23.02 7.76
N ARG A 409 -13.65 -23.04 7.17
CA ARG A 409 -12.76 -21.86 7.08
C ARG A 409 -13.22 -20.82 6.06
N LYS A 410 -13.95 -21.20 5.01
CA LYS A 410 -14.64 -20.27 4.10
C LYS A 410 -15.78 -19.57 4.85
N ASN A 411 -16.44 -20.30 5.76
CA ASN A 411 -17.41 -19.74 6.70
C ASN A 411 -16.77 -18.93 7.84
N GLN A 412 -15.48 -19.13 8.16
CA GLN A 412 -14.71 -18.32 9.13
C GLN A 412 -13.83 -17.25 8.48
N GLY A 413 -13.78 -17.18 7.15
CA GLY A 413 -13.14 -16.09 6.44
C GLY A 413 -11.63 -16.10 6.36
N VAL A 414 -11.00 -17.23 6.11
CA VAL A 414 -9.54 -17.28 5.95
C VAL A 414 -9.16 -17.07 4.48
N TYR A 415 -8.53 -15.93 4.19
CA TYR A 415 -8.03 -15.56 2.86
C TYR A 415 -6.50 -15.43 2.91
N GLY A 416 -5.78 -16.32 2.23
CA GLY A 416 -4.34 -16.24 2.04
C GLY A 416 -3.56 -16.27 3.35
N SER A 417 -3.23 -17.46 3.84
CA SER A 417 -2.36 -17.59 5.00
C SER A 417 -0.88 -17.74 4.64
N TYR A 418 0.02 -17.00 5.31
CA TYR A 418 1.47 -17.05 5.11
C TYR A 418 2.22 -17.02 6.45
N TYR A 419 3.40 -17.63 6.44
CA TYR A 419 4.34 -17.74 7.56
C TYR A 419 5.32 -16.54 7.62
N ASP A 420 5.53 -15.92 8.78
CA ASP A 420 6.46 -14.79 8.92
C ASP A 420 7.94 -15.20 8.95
N SER A 421 8.70 -14.81 7.92
CA SER A 421 10.15 -15.03 7.82
C SER A 421 11.01 -14.19 8.80
N LYS A 422 10.43 -13.24 9.56
CA LYS A 422 11.21 -12.42 10.52
C LYS A 422 11.73 -13.20 11.74
N GLN A 423 11.29 -14.43 11.99
CA GLN A 423 11.72 -15.19 13.18
C GLN A 423 13.19 -15.65 13.15
N ARG A 424 13.93 -15.48 12.04
CA ARG A 424 15.34 -15.90 11.95
C ARG A 424 16.38 -14.83 12.33
N CYS A 425 16.01 -13.56 12.50
CA CYS A 425 17.01 -12.53 12.86
C CYS A 425 17.45 -12.53 14.33
N ASN A 426 16.97 -13.46 15.18
CA ASN A 426 17.32 -13.49 16.62
C ASN A 426 17.89 -14.81 17.14
N THR A 427 18.19 -15.80 16.30
CA THR A 427 19.01 -16.94 16.75
C THR A 427 20.48 -16.53 16.76
N LYS A 428 20.92 -16.09 17.94
CA LYS A 428 22.31 -15.88 18.34
C LYS A 428 23.22 -16.98 17.77
N SER A 429 24.31 -16.56 17.16
CA SER A 429 25.52 -17.34 16.92
C SER A 429 25.98 -18.02 18.21
N GLN A 430 25.57 -19.26 18.42
CA GLN A 430 26.16 -20.14 19.42
C GLN A 430 26.97 -21.22 18.69
N LYS A 431 28.29 -21.14 18.91
CA LYS A 431 29.29 -22.22 18.87
C LYS A 431 29.58 -22.87 17.52
N ARG A 432 30.74 -22.51 16.97
CA ARG A 432 31.78 -23.51 16.67
C ARG A 432 33.10 -23.06 17.29
N GLY A 433 33.41 -23.67 18.43
CA GLY A 433 34.78 -23.81 18.92
C GLY A 433 35.37 -25.11 18.38
N ASN A 434 36.67 -25.06 18.13
CA ASN A 434 37.64 -26.15 18.02
C ASN A 434 37.34 -27.26 17.00
N ARG A 435 38.02 -27.20 15.85
CA ARG A 435 39.31 -27.88 15.65
C ARG A 435 40.11 -27.16 14.57
#